data_AF-A0A2G7H3J5-F1
#
_entry.id   AF-A0A2G7H3J5-F1
#
_cell.length_a   1.000
_cell.length_b   1.000
_cell.length_c   1.000
_cell.angle_alpha   90.00
_cell.angle_beta   90.00
_cell.angle_gamma   90.00
#
_symmetry.space_group_name_H-M   'P 1'
#
loop_
_entity.id
_entity.type
_entity.pdbx_description
1 polymer ?
#
loop_
_entity_poly.entity_id
_entity_poly.type
_entity_poly.pdbx_seq_one_letter_code
_entity_poly.pdbx_strand_id
1 'polypeptide(L)' 'TDVTGVVELPEGVEMVMPGDNITFVVELIKPIAMEEGLRFAIREGGRTVGAGVVAKVLE' A
#
# COMPACT_ATOMS: atom_id res chain seq x y z
N THR A 1 1.83 -12.98 5.75
CA THR A 1 3.10 -12.41 6.21
C THR A 1 2.91 -10.93 6.35
N ASP A 2 3.24 -10.37 7.52
CA ASP A 2 3.18 -8.92 7.71
C ASP A 2 4.55 -8.32 7.41
N VAL A 3 4.56 -7.21 6.69
CA VAL A 3 5.77 -6.47 6.32
C VAL A 3 5.46 -4.98 6.39
N THR A 4 6.39 -4.21 6.92
CA THR A 4 6.27 -2.75 6.95
C THR A 4 6.64 -2.19 5.57
N GLY A 5 5.93 -1.16 5.12
CA GLY A 5 6.27 -0.43 3.91
C GLY A 5 6.11 1.07 4.10
N VAL A 6 6.78 1.83 3.23
CA VAL A 6 6.66 3.28 3.12
C VAL A 6 5.75 3.58 1.94
N VAL A 7 4.80 4.50 2.12
CA VAL A 7 3.88 4.93 1.06
C VAL A 7 4.38 6.21 0.43
N GLU A 8 4.49 6.22 -0.89
CA GLU A 8 4.76 7.41 -1.69
C GLU A 8 3.50 7.84 -2.43
N LEU A 9 2.98 9.01 -2.07
CA LEU A 9 1.80 9.57 -2.72
C LEU A 9 2.17 10.22 -4.06
N PRO A 10 1.23 10.29 -5.02
CA PRO A 10 1.45 11.00 -6.28
C PRO A 10 1.82 12.47 -6.04
N GLU A 11 2.58 13.06 -6.97
CA GLU A 11 2.91 14.49 -6.92
C GLU A 11 1.66 15.36 -6.76
N GLY A 12 1.73 16.33 -5.84
CA GLY A 12 0.62 17.24 -5.52
C GLY A 12 -0.44 16.65 -4.59
N VAL A 13 -0.34 15.38 -4.18
CA VAL A 13 -1.21 14.79 -3.16
C VAL A 13 -0.53 14.82 -1.80
N GLU A 14 -0.95 15.74 -0.94
CA GLU A 14 -0.39 15.89 0.40
C GLU A 14 -1.00 14.93 1.43
N MET A 15 -2.26 14.53 1.23
CA MET A 15 -3.01 13.72 2.19
C MET A 15 -4.08 12.86 1.49
N VAL A 16 -4.37 11.70 2.08
CA VAL A 16 -5.47 10.80 1.69
C VAL A 16 -6.47 10.73 2.83
N MET A 17 -7.76 10.93 2.54
CA MET A 17 -8.81 10.94 3.55
C MET A 17 -9.50 9.58 3.67
N PRO A 18 -10.11 9.25 4.83
CA PRO A 18 -10.92 8.05 4.95
C PRO A 18 -12.07 8.02 3.94
N GLY A 19 -12.13 6.97 3.12
CA GLY A 19 -13.13 6.80 2.06
C GLY A 19 -12.60 7.10 0.65
N ASP A 20 -11.41 7.67 0.53
CA ASP A 20 -10.79 7.92 -0.76
C ASP A 20 -10.27 6.63 -1.41
N ASN A 21 -10.39 6.58 -2.74
CA ASN A 21 -9.75 5.58 -3.58
C ASN A 21 -8.60 6.25 -4.32
N ILE A 22 -7.38 5.76 -4.15
CA ILE A 22 -6.18 6.32 -4.75
C ILE A 22 -5.19 5.22 -5.14
N THR A 23 -4.35 5.51 -6.14
CA THR A 23 -3.19 4.70 -6.51
C THR A 23 -1.92 5.39 -6.02
N PHE A 24 -1.05 4.64 -5.35
CA PHE A 24 0.21 5.13 -4.78
C PHE A 24 1.27 4.02 -4.88
N VAL A 25 2.54 4.39 -4.69
CA VAL A 25 3.65 3.45 -4.67
C VAL A 25 3.94 3.04 -3.23
N VAL A 26 4.35 1.78 -3.03
CA VAL A 26 4.76 1.26 -1.72
C VAL A 26 6.13 0.62 -1.83
N GLU A 27 7.07 1.07 -1.02
CA GLU A 27 8.38 0.44 -0.85
C GLU A 27 8.35 -0.45 0.40
N LEU A 28 8.63 -1.75 0.26
CA LEU A 28 8.63 -2.69 1.39
C LEU A 28 10.03 -2.78 2.02
N ILE A 29 10.11 -2.77 3.35
CA ILE A 29 11.42 -2.86 4.05
C ILE A 29 12.10 -4.23 3.90
N LYS A 30 11.37 -5.24 3.43
CA LYS A 30 11.85 -6.61 3.18
C LYS A 30 11.16 -7.16 1.92
N PRO A 31 11.88 -7.94 1.08
CA PRO A 31 11.27 -8.59 -0.07
C PRO A 31 10.16 -9.56 0.35
N ILE A 32 9.04 -9.51 -0.38
CA ILE A 32 7.92 -10.43 -0.25
C ILE A 32 7.54 -10.90 -1.65
N ALA A 33 7.29 -12.20 -1.79
CA ALA A 33 6.75 -12.76 -3.03
C ALA A 33 5.36 -12.18 -3.29
N MET A 34 5.16 -11.54 -4.44
CA MET A 34 3.91 -10.91 -4.83
C MET A 34 3.69 -10.98 -6.33
N GLU A 35 2.43 -10.82 -6.74
CA GLU A 35 1.99 -10.77 -8.12
C GLU A 35 0.90 -9.71 -8.30
N GLU A 36 0.71 -9.24 -9.54
CA GLU A 36 -0.39 -8.33 -9.87
C GLU A 36 -1.75 -8.98 -9.56
N GLY A 37 -2.67 -8.20 -9.01
CA GLY A 37 -3.97 -8.70 -8.57
C GLY A 37 -3.99 -9.27 -7.14
N LEU A 38 -2.83 -9.45 -6.50
CA LEU A 38 -2.77 -9.85 -5.09
C LEU A 38 -3.45 -8.79 -4.21
N ARG A 39 -4.40 -9.22 -3.37
CA ARG A 39 -5.10 -8.36 -2.43
C ARG A 39 -4.35 -8.28 -1.10
N PHE A 40 -4.35 -7.11 -0.48
CA PHE A 40 -3.72 -6.87 0.80
C PHE A 40 -4.54 -5.92 1.69
N ALA A 41 -4.20 -5.88 2.97
CA ALA A 41 -4.74 -4.95 3.93
C ALA A 41 -3.62 -4.07 4.49
N ILE A 42 -3.91 -2.79 4.73
CA ILE A 42 -3.00 -1.85 5.38
C ILE A 42 -3.40 -1.77 6.84
N ARG A 43 -2.44 -2.00 7.75
CA ARG A 43 -2.68 -2.01 9.19
C ARG A 43 -1.72 -1.09 9.92
N GLU A 44 -2.27 -0.24 10.78
CA GLU A 44 -1.53 0.67 11.65
C GLU A 44 -2.07 0.54 13.08
N GLY A 45 -1.18 0.47 14.07
CA GLY A 45 -1.59 0.36 15.48
C GLY A 45 -2.50 -0.84 15.77
N GLY A 46 -2.38 -1.92 14.99
CA GLY A 46 -3.21 -3.13 15.10
C GLY A 46 -4.59 -3.06 14.42
N ARG A 47 -4.97 -1.91 13.86
CA ARG A 47 -6.25 -1.72 13.16
C ARG A 47 -6.06 -1.73 11.65
N THR A 48 -7.06 -2.23 10.91
CA THR A 48 -7.09 -2.11 9.45
C THR A 48 -7.54 -0.70 9.08
N VAL A 49 -6.70 0.00 8.32
CA VAL A 49 -6.94 1.40 7.90
C VAL A 49 -7.17 1.52 6.39
N GLY A 50 -6.86 0.48 5.63
CA GLY A 50 -7.08 0.43 4.19
C GLY A 50 -7.08 -0.98 3.64
N ALA A 51 -7.57 -1.13 2.42
CA ALA A 51 -7.52 -2.36 1.64
C ALA A 51 -7.04 -2.01 0.23
N GLY A 52 -6.24 -2.89 -0.36
CA GLY A 52 -5.64 -2.63 -1.66
C GLY A 52 -5.49 -3.89 -2.50
N VAL A 53 -5.14 -3.65 -3.76
CA VAL A 53 -4.77 -4.67 -4.72
C VAL A 53 -3.48 -4.22 -5.41
N VAL A 54 -2.52 -5.13 -5.59
CA VAL A 54 -1.27 -4.84 -6.28
C VAL A 54 -1.59 -4.59 -7.75
N ALA A 55 -1.44 -3.34 -8.20
CA ALA A 55 -1.70 -2.97 -9.60
C ALA A 55 -0.52 -3.32 -10.52
N LYS A 56 0.71 -3.18 -10.03
CA LYS A 56 1.95 -3.46 -10.76
C LYS A 56 3.09 -3.71 -9.77
N VAL A 57 3.98 -4.65 -10.08
CA VAL A 57 5.25 -4.85 -9.33
C VAL A 57 6.35 -4.04 -10.03
N LEU A 58 7.05 -3.21 -9.26
CA LEU A 58 8.05 -2.28 -9.82
C LEU A 58 9.49 -2.80 -9.70
N GLU A 59 9.82 -3.45 -8.58
CA GLU A 59 11.14 -4.04 -8.29
C GLU A 59 11.00 -5.29 -7.41
#